data_AF-A0A7W0TSS0-F1
#
_entry.id   AF-A0A7W0TSS0-F1
#
_cell.length_a   1.000
_cell.length_b   1.000
_cell.length_c   1.000
_cell.angle_alpha   90.00
_cell.angle_beta   90.00
_cell.angle_gamma   90.00
#
_symmetry.space_group_name_H-M   'P 1'
#
loop_
_entity.id
_entity.type
_entity.pdbx_description
1 polymer ?
#
loop_
_entity_poly.entity_id
_entity_poly.type
_entity_poly.pdbx_seq_one_letter_code
_entity_poly.pdbx_strand_id
1 'polypeptide(L)'
;WYVLPMLFGDRLVGRIEPRIDRAGGRVQVLGLWWEDGFAPRRAEGFVHAMREALRAYLRFGLATRIEWAPELTMEKRLFLTRP
;
A
#
# COMPACT_ATOMS: atom_id res chain seq x y z
N TRP A 1 1.25 16.15 3.81
CA TRP A 1 0.28 15.14 3.41
C TRP A 1 0.50 14.85 1.94
N TYR A 2 0.97 13.65 1.62
CA TYR A 2 1.32 13.27 0.24
C TYR A 2 0.52 12.02 -0.12
N VAL A 3 -0.31 12.17 -1.15
CA VAL A 3 -1.03 11.06 -1.75
C VAL A 3 -0.24 10.62 -2.98
N LEU A 4 0.21 9.38 -2.99
CA LEU A 4 1.05 8.82 -4.05
C LEU A 4 0.20 8.04 -5.06
N PRO A 5 0.45 8.19 -6.37
CA PRO A 5 -0.21 7.36 -7.38
C PRO A 5 0.32 5.92 -7.31
N MET A 6 -0.58 4.95 -7.45
CA MET A 6 -0.26 3.54 -7.64
C MET A 6 -0.41 3.20 -9.11
N LEU A 7 0.69 2.76 -9.74
CA LEU A 7 0.72 2.29 -11.12
C LEU A 7 0.85 0.76 -11.16
N PHE A 8 0.20 0.13 -12.13
CA PHE A 8 0.38 -1.29 -12.43
C PHE A 8 0.34 -1.50 -13.94
N GLY A 9 1.44 -2.02 -14.50
CA GLY A 9 1.68 -1.96 -15.93
C GLY A 9 1.76 -0.51 -16.40
N ASP A 10 0.96 -0.17 -17.40
CA ASP A 10 0.84 1.16 -18.02
C ASP A 10 -0.33 2.00 -17.46
N ARG A 11 -1.00 1.52 -16.39
CA ARG A 11 -2.23 2.14 -15.87
C ARG A 11 -2.05 2.72 -14.47
N LEU A 12 -2.68 3.87 -14.25
CA LEU A 12 -3.04 4.33 -12.90
C LEU A 12 -4.15 3.43 -12.37
N VAL A 13 -3.92 2.80 -11.23
CA VAL A 13 -4.86 1.85 -10.62
C VAL A 13 -5.41 2.30 -9.28
N GLY A 14 -4.78 3.30 -8.66
CA GLY A 14 -5.28 3.90 -7.44
C GLY A 14 -4.33 4.92 -6.84
N ARG A 15 -4.61 5.29 -5.59
CA ARG A 15 -3.83 6.21 -4.76
C ARG A 15 -3.64 5.62 -3.37
N ILE A 16 -2.50 5.91 -2.77
CA ILE A 16 -2.18 5.54 -1.39
C ILE A 16 -1.69 6.77 -0.65
N GLU A 17 -2.09 6.93 0.61
CA GLU A 17 -1.61 8.00 1.49
C GLU A 17 -0.71 7.40 2.58
N PRO A 18 0.60 7.24 2.30
CA PRO A 18 1.54 6.78 3.29
C PRO A 18 2.14 7.94 4.10
N ARG A 19 2.35 7.70 5.38
CA ARG A 19 3.12 8.56 6.28
C ARG A 19 4.23 7.76 6.92
N ILE A 20 5.47 8.12 6.63
CA ILE A 20 6.64 7.51 7.27
C ILE A 20 6.78 8.11 8.67
N ASP A 21 6.71 7.27 9.68
CA ASP A 21 7.04 7.61 11.06
C ASP A 21 8.36 6.93 11.44
N ARG A 22 9.44 7.70 11.30
CA ARG A 22 10.81 7.22 11.56
C ARG A 22 11.05 6.94 13.04
N ALA A 23 10.48 7.75 13.94
CA ALA A 23 10.62 7.55 15.38
C ALA A 23 9.93 6.25 15.82
N GLY A 24 8.78 5.94 15.21
CA GLY A 24 8.03 4.71 15.44
C GLY A 24 8.47 3.49 14.61
N GLY A 25 9.45 3.63 13.72
CA GLY A 25 9.93 2.55 12.84
C GLY A 25 8.85 1.97 11.91
N ARG A 26 7.87 2.78 11.50
CA ARG A 26 6.66 2.31 10.80
C ARG A 26 6.24 3.22 9.65
N VAL A 27 5.46 2.67 8.73
CA VAL A 27 4.70 3.44 7.75
C VAL A 27 3.21 3.32 8.08
N GLN A 28 2.53 4.45 8.23
CA GLN A 28 1.09 4.49 8.38
C GLN A 28 0.44 4.66 7.01
N VAL A 29 -0.49 3.79 6.65
CA VAL A 29 -1.37 3.96 5.48
C VAL A 29 -2.66 4.57 5.98
N LEU A 30 -2.82 5.87 5.72
CA LEU A 30 -3.94 6.68 6.20
C LEU A 30 -5.15 6.60 5.26
N GLY A 31 -4.88 6.35 3.97
CA GLY A 31 -5.91 6.21 2.96
C GLY A 31 -5.43 5.37 1.78
N LEU A 32 -6.38 4.70 1.13
CA LEU A 32 -6.17 3.94 -0.08
C LEU A 32 -7.44 4.03 -0.93
N TRP A 33 -7.29 4.39 -2.20
CA TRP A 33 -8.40 4.53 -3.15
C TRP A 33 -8.05 3.81 -4.44
N TRP A 34 -9.01 3.09 -5.02
CA TRP A 34 -8.87 2.46 -6.32
C TRP A 34 -9.48 3.34 -7.40
N GLU A 35 -8.92 3.29 -8.61
CA GLU A 35 -9.58 3.89 -9.78
C GLU A 35 -10.81 3.07 -10.17
N ASP A 36 -11.76 3.73 -10.84
CA ASP A 36 -12.98 3.10 -11.30
C ASP A 36 -12.67 1.89 -12.22
N GLY A 37 -13.36 0.78 -11.96
CA GLY A 37 -13.17 -0.46 -12.69
C GLY A 37 -11.91 -1.26 -12.34
N PHE A 38 -11.08 -0.78 -11.40
CA PHE A 38 -9.96 -1.57 -10.89
C PHE A 38 -10.35 -2.39 -9.67
N ALA A 39 -10.10 -3.71 -9.74
CA ALA A 39 -10.36 -4.63 -8.64
C ALA A 39 -9.08 -5.45 -8.35
N PRO A 40 -8.38 -5.21 -7.23
CA PRO A 40 -7.08 -5.84 -6.92
C PRO A 40 -7.05 -7.37 -7.03
N ARG A 41 -8.14 -8.03 -6.62
CA ARG A 41 -8.26 -9.51 -6.63
C ARG A 41 -8.51 -10.09 -8.02
N ARG A 42 -9.00 -9.27 -8.97
CA ARG A 42 -9.29 -9.68 -10.35
C ARG A 42 -8.14 -9.37 -11.30
N ALA A 43 -7.22 -8.49 -10.89
CA ALA A 43 -6.00 -8.20 -11.63
C ALA A 43 -4.94 -9.25 -11.31
N GLU A 44 -4.61 -10.08 -12.30
CA GLU A 44 -3.59 -11.12 -12.16
C GLU A 44 -2.24 -10.51 -11.74
N GLY A 45 -1.56 -11.14 -10.78
CA GLY A 45 -0.26 -10.71 -10.26
C GLY A 45 -0.27 -9.45 -9.38
N PHE A 46 -1.32 -8.63 -9.40
CA PHE A 46 -1.34 -7.34 -8.72
C PHE A 46 -1.11 -7.45 -7.21
N VAL A 47 -1.78 -8.38 -6.53
CA VAL A 47 -1.65 -8.53 -5.08
C VAL A 47 -0.21 -8.85 -4.67
N HIS A 48 0.49 -9.67 -5.45
CA HIS A 48 1.89 -9.97 -5.20
C HIS A 48 2.79 -8.74 -5.45
N ALA A 49 2.61 -8.07 -6.59
CA ALA A 49 3.34 -6.85 -6.91
C ALA A 49 3.15 -5.74 -5.87
N MET A 50 1.92 -5.54 -5.40
CA MET A 50 1.60 -4.57 -4.35
C MET A 50 2.30 -4.91 -3.03
N ARG A 51 2.35 -6.19 -2.64
CA ARG A 51 3.10 -6.61 -1.44
C ARG A 51 4.61 -6.34 -1.58
N GLU A 52 5.18 -6.59 -2.76
CA GLU A 52 6.59 -6.24 -3.02
C GLU A 52 6.84 -4.73 -3.00
N ALA A 53 5.94 -3.93 -3.60
CA ALA A 53 6.03 -2.47 -3.57
C ALA A 53 5.96 -1.93 -2.14
N LEU A 54 5.05 -2.45 -1.32
CA LEU A 54 4.95 -2.11 0.11
C LEU A 54 6.21 -2.49 0.89
N ARG A 55 6.80 -3.67 0.63
CA ARG A 55 8.10 -4.07 1.21
C ARG A 55 9.23 -3.13 0.78
N ALA A 56 9.28 -2.75 -0.49
CA ALA A 56 10.27 -1.80 -0.99
C ALA A 56 10.10 -0.42 -0.35
N TYR A 57 8.86 0.03 -0.18
CA TYR A 57 8.55 1.30 0.46
C TYR A 57 8.92 1.32 1.95
N LEU A 58 8.71 0.20 2.66
CA LEU A 58 9.20 0.03 4.04
C LEU A 58 10.73 0.18 4.12
N ARG A 59 11.48 -0.48 3.24
CA ARG A 59 12.94 -0.34 3.17
C ARG A 59 13.37 1.10 2.88
N PHE A 60 12.71 1.75 1.93
CA PHE A 60 12.96 3.17 1.61
C PHE A 60 12.72 4.08 2.82
N GLY A 61 11.64 3.83 3.57
CA GLY A 61 11.29 4.60 4.76
C GLY A 61 12.09 4.25 6.02
N LEU A 62 13.03 3.29 5.94
CA LEU A 62 13.72 2.70 7.11
C LEU A 62 12.73 2.21 8.19
N ALA A 63 11.64 1.60 7.74
CA ALA A 63 10.57 1.08 8.59
C ALA A 63 10.47 -0.44 8.46
N THR A 64 9.95 -1.09 9.49
CA THR A 64 9.83 -2.57 9.55
C THR A 64 8.40 -3.06 9.44
N ARG A 65 7.41 -2.17 9.60
CA ARG A 65 5.99 -2.55 9.59
C ARG A 65 5.08 -1.47 9.00
N ILE A 66 3.94 -1.94 8.50
CA ILE A 66 2.84 -1.09 8.06
C ILE A 66 1.74 -1.09 9.12
N GLU A 67 1.28 0.10 9.48
CA GLU A 67 0.06 0.30 10.24
C GLU A 67 -1.02 0.84 9.29
N TRP A 68 -2.19 0.23 9.32
CA TRP A 68 -3.31 0.61 8.45
C TRP A 68 -4.33 1.38 9.27
N ALA A 69 -4.94 2.41 8.67
CA ALA A 69 -6.09 3.09 9.27
C ALA A 69 -7.23 2.08 9.55
N PRO A 70 -8.02 2.27 10.63
CA PRO A 70 -9.07 1.33 11.04
C PRO A 70 -10.05 0.92 9.93
N GLU A 71 -10.39 1.86 9.05
CA GLU A 71 -11.28 1.69 7.91
C GLU A 71 -10.70 0.79 6.80
N LEU A 72 -9.37 0.64 6.72
CA LEU A 72 -8.68 -0.14 5.67
C LEU A 72 -8.51 -1.63 6.04
N THR A 73 -9.53 -2.22 6.66
CA THR A 73 -9.45 -3.60 7.18
C THR A 73 -9.33 -4.65 6.06
N MET A 74 -9.98 -4.41 4.91
CA MET A 74 -9.93 -5.34 3.76
C MET A 74 -8.57 -5.30 3.07
N GLU A 75 -8.02 -4.12 2.88
CA GLU A 75 -6.70 -3.84 2.29
C GLU A 75 -5.61 -4.45 3.16
N LYS A 76 -5.69 -4.22 4.48
CA LYS A 76 -4.81 -4.88 5.45
C LYS A 76 -4.83 -6.39 5.25
N ARG A 77 -6.01 -7.01 5.21
CA ARG A 77 -6.12 -8.47 5.02
C ARG A 77 -5.52 -8.94 3.70
N LEU A 78 -5.70 -8.17 2.63
CA LEU A 78 -5.24 -8.52 1.29
C LEU A 78 -3.71 -8.37 1.14
N PHE A 79 -3.14 -7.31 1.70
CA PHE A 79 -1.74 -6.94 1.50
C PHE A 79 -0.85 -7.16 2.70
N LEU A 80 -1.33 -7.83 3.76
CA LEU A 80 -0.54 -8.24 4.92
C LEU A 80 0.83 -8.77 4.47
N THR A 81 1.84 -7.94 4.65
CA THR A 81 3.24 -8.32 4.52
C THR A 81 3.60 -8.97 5.85
N ARG A 82 3.52 -10.30 5.92
CA ARG A 82 4.21 -11.01 7.00
C ARG A 82 5.73 -10.84 6.78
N PRO A 83 6.51 -10.62 7.85
CA PRO A 83 7.96 -10.63 7.75
C PRO A 83 8.47 -11.97 7.19
#